data_AF-A0A0G3I5G6-F1
#
_entry.id   AF-A0A0G3I5G6-F1
#
_cell.length_a   1.000
_cell.length_b   1.000
_cell.length_c   1.000
_cell.angle_alpha   90.00
_cell.angle_beta   90.00
_cell.angle_gamma   90.00
#
_symmetry.space_group_name_H-M   'P 1'
#
loop_
_entity.id
_entity.type
_entity.pdbx_description
1 polymer ?
#
loop_
_entity_poly.entity_id
_entity_poly.type
_entity_poly.pdbx_seq_one_letter_code
_entity_poly.pdbx_strand_id
1 'polypeptide(L)'
;MGNENKKSFDWQEIGQRFRSVRLGRDYTQLKMGEVANQKKSAIGQFEIGSKPASTHYALFLRNEFGVSFDWLYDGVETKIKSSDREKKRILNPTAIGERLKKFRKEEGLTLKEFGEWVGLPIPTINSYERGRSAPEIKSALKIKRALHKPLDWIYFGDEPVLPKSRRLASASQPSSV
;
A
#
# COMPACT_ATOMS: atom_id res chain seq x y z
N MET A 1 -32.61 1.18 2.19
CA MET A 1 -31.44 0.49 2.74
C MET A 1 -30.20 0.99 2.01
N GLY A 2 -29.44 1.86 2.67
CA GLY A 2 -28.33 2.61 2.08
C GLY A 2 -27.20 1.69 1.63
N ASN A 3 -26.73 1.90 0.41
CA ASN A 3 -25.64 1.18 -0.22
C ASN A 3 -24.30 1.63 0.36
N GLU A 4 -23.99 1.25 1.61
CA GLU A 4 -22.80 1.69 2.34
C GLU A 4 -21.51 0.91 2.01
N ASN A 5 -21.46 0.08 0.96
CA ASN A 5 -20.33 -0.84 0.80
C ASN A 5 -19.62 -0.85 -0.57
N LYS A 6 -19.39 0.34 -1.12
CA LYS A 6 -18.37 0.55 -2.17
C LYS A 6 -17.79 1.97 -2.05
N LYS A 7 -17.03 2.25 -1.00
CA LYS A 7 -16.02 3.34 -1.10
C LYS A 7 -14.99 2.88 -2.14
N SER A 8 -15.28 3.14 -3.41
CA SER A 8 -14.29 3.24 -4.46
C SER A 8 -13.19 4.18 -3.95
N PHE A 9 -11.93 3.78 -4.06
CA PHE A 9 -10.83 4.63 -3.63
C PHE A 9 -10.95 5.98 -4.34
N ASP A 10 -10.84 7.06 -3.57
CA ASP A 10 -10.86 8.41 -4.11
C ASP A 10 -9.50 8.70 -4.74
N TRP A 11 -9.40 8.39 -6.04
CA TRP A 11 -8.17 8.63 -6.80
C TRP A 11 -7.83 10.11 -6.89
N GLN A 12 -8.82 11.01 -6.76
CA GLN A 12 -8.57 12.44 -6.75
C GLN A 12 -7.85 12.83 -5.46
N GLU A 13 -8.30 12.34 -4.29
CA GLU A 13 -7.63 12.60 -3.02
C GLU A 13 -6.19 12.05 -3.01
N ILE A 14 -5.99 10.82 -3.49
CA ILE A 14 -4.66 10.21 -3.64
C ILE A 14 -3.79 11.06 -4.58
N GLY A 15 -4.35 11.53 -5.70
CA GLY A 15 -3.67 12.40 -6.63
C GLY A 15 -3.25 13.74 -6.02
N GLN A 16 -4.08 14.33 -5.16
CA GLN A 16 -3.72 15.55 -4.43
C GLN A 16 -2.55 15.31 -3.47
N ARG A 17 -2.42 14.13 -2.86
CA ARG A 17 -1.24 13.78 -2.04
C ARG A 17 0.02 13.62 -2.90
N PHE A 18 -0.07 13.06 -4.10
CA PHE A 18 1.06 13.06 -5.04
C PHE A 18 1.48 14.48 -5.43
N ARG A 19 0.49 15.34 -5.67
CA ARG A 19 0.71 16.75 -5.98
C ARG A 19 1.37 17.50 -4.82
N SER A 20 0.95 17.25 -3.58
CA SER A 20 1.53 17.91 -2.41
C SER A 20 2.98 17.52 -2.18
N VAL A 21 3.34 16.24 -2.41
CA VAL A 21 4.75 15.79 -2.40
C VAL A 21 5.59 16.56 -3.42
N ARG A 22 5.09 16.70 -4.65
CA ARG A 22 5.79 17.42 -5.71
C ARG A 22 5.97 18.90 -5.37
N LEU A 23 4.90 19.56 -4.91
CA LEU A 23 4.92 20.99 -4.59
C LEU A 23 5.76 21.29 -3.34
N GLY A 24 5.84 20.38 -2.37
CA GLY A 24 6.72 20.53 -1.20
C GLY A 24 8.22 20.51 -1.53
N ARG A 25 8.58 20.26 -2.79
CA ARG A 25 9.96 20.35 -3.32
C ARG A 25 10.08 21.41 -4.42
N ASP A 26 9.07 22.25 -4.60
CA ASP A 26 8.99 23.27 -5.65
C ASP A 26 9.14 22.72 -7.09
N TYR A 27 8.78 21.46 -7.31
CA TYR A 27 8.92 20.82 -8.62
C TYR A 27 7.74 21.12 -9.53
N THR A 28 8.02 21.38 -10.81
CA THR A 28 6.99 21.38 -11.86
C THR A 28 6.60 19.95 -12.23
N GLN A 29 5.45 19.74 -12.88
CA GLN A 29 5.07 18.40 -13.38
C GLN A 29 6.10 17.85 -14.39
N LEU A 30 6.76 18.73 -15.14
CA LEU A 30 7.84 18.35 -16.05
C LEU A 30 9.05 17.84 -15.25
N LYS A 31 9.52 18.63 -14.27
CA LYS A 31 10.65 18.25 -13.42
C LYS A 31 10.40 16.95 -12.67
N MET A 32 9.18 16.79 -12.15
CA MET A 32 8.75 15.56 -11.47
C MET A 32 8.77 14.36 -12.42
N GLY A 33 8.33 14.56 -13.66
CA GLY A 33 8.40 13.55 -14.70
C GLY A 33 9.83 13.11 -14.98
N GLU A 34 10.77 14.05 -15.12
CA GLU A 34 12.19 13.75 -15.33
C GLU A 34 12.78 12.90 -14.20
N VAL A 35 12.58 13.30 -12.94
CA VAL A 35 13.16 12.58 -11.79
C VAL A 35 12.49 11.22 -11.54
N ALA A 36 11.20 11.09 -11.85
CA ALA A 36 10.46 9.84 -11.67
C ALA A 36 10.51 8.92 -12.91
N ASN A 37 11.22 9.33 -13.97
CA ASN A 37 11.20 8.69 -15.29
C ASN A 37 9.76 8.47 -15.80
N GLN A 38 8.96 9.53 -15.79
CA GLN A 38 7.56 9.59 -16.23
C GLN A 38 7.34 10.75 -17.20
N LYS A 39 6.34 10.64 -18.06
CA LYS A 39 5.91 11.77 -18.90
C LYS A 39 5.23 12.83 -18.03
N LYS A 40 5.44 14.12 -18.33
CA LYS A 40 4.72 15.25 -17.70
C LYS A 40 3.20 15.04 -17.70
N SER A 41 2.64 14.52 -18.79
CA SER A 41 1.21 14.22 -18.90
C SER A 41 0.75 13.13 -17.95
N ALA A 42 1.58 12.11 -17.69
CA ALA A 42 1.28 11.05 -16.74
C ALA A 42 1.23 11.61 -15.30
N ILE A 43 2.19 12.46 -14.92
CA ILE A 43 2.17 13.16 -13.62
C ILE A 43 0.86 13.94 -13.46
N GLY A 44 0.46 14.71 -14.48
CA GLY A 44 -0.81 15.44 -14.46
C GLY A 44 -2.03 14.52 -14.27
N GLN A 45 -2.09 13.37 -14.96
CA GLN A 45 -3.17 12.40 -14.83
C GLN A 45 -3.22 11.74 -13.44
N PHE A 46 -2.06 11.47 -12.85
CA PHE A 46 -1.97 10.92 -11.49
C PHE A 46 -2.49 11.92 -10.47
N GLU A 47 -2.11 13.21 -10.60
CA GLU A 47 -2.45 14.25 -9.64
C GLU A 47 -3.93 14.65 -9.63
N ILE A 48 -4.58 14.61 -10.79
CA ILE A 48 -6.03 14.87 -10.87
C ILE A 48 -6.86 13.61 -10.58
N GLY A 49 -6.22 12.46 -10.36
CA GLY A 49 -6.89 11.20 -10.09
C GLY A 49 -7.59 10.57 -11.30
N SER A 50 -7.35 11.06 -12.52
CA SER A 50 -7.95 10.49 -13.73
C SER A 50 -7.37 9.12 -14.08
N LYS A 51 -6.13 8.86 -13.63
CA LYS A 51 -5.49 7.54 -13.76
C LYS A 51 -4.74 7.19 -12.46
N PRO A 52 -4.86 5.95 -11.95
CA PRO A 52 -4.04 5.51 -10.83
C PRO A 52 -2.56 5.47 -11.23
N ALA A 53 -1.70 5.93 -10.32
CA ALA A 53 -0.26 5.75 -10.48
C ALA A 53 0.14 4.28 -10.22
N SER A 54 1.25 3.86 -10.82
CA SER A 54 1.81 2.52 -10.60
C SER A 54 2.42 2.41 -9.19
N THR A 55 2.51 1.18 -8.69
CA THR A 55 3.19 0.88 -7.43
C THR A 55 4.67 1.32 -7.47
N HIS A 56 5.30 1.31 -8.65
CA HIS A 56 6.66 1.80 -8.87
C HIS A 56 6.78 3.31 -8.68
N TYR A 57 5.79 4.09 -9.14
CA TYR A 57 5.78 5.53 -8.91
C TYR A 57 5.61 5.84 -7.41
N ALA A 58 4.71 5.14 -6.72
CA ALA A 58 4.58 5.27 -5.27
C ALA A 58 5.88 4.88 -4.52
N LEU A 59 6.56 3.82 -4.98
CA LEU A 59 7.88 3.43 -4.44
C LEU A 59 8.92 4.53 -4.64
N PHE A 60 8.96 5.14 -5.83
CA PHE A 60 9.81 6.29 -6.09
C PHE A 60 9.53 7.42 -5.10
N LEU A 61 8.26 7.78 -4.92
CA LEU A 61 7.88 8.83 -3.97
C LEU A 61 8.36 8.52 -2.55
N ARG A 62 8.16 7.27 -2.11
CA ARG A 62 8.60 6.79 -0.79
C ARG A 62 10.10 6.91 -0.60
N ASN A 63 10.88 6.41 -1.56
CA ASN A 63 12.33 6.40 -1.46
C ASN A 63 12.94 7.80 -1.56
N GLU A 64 12.40 8.67 -2.42
CA GLU A 64 12.97 9.97 -2.70
C GLU A 64 12.51 11.06 -1.72
N PHE A 65 11.26 10.98 -1.26
CA PHE A 65 10.65 12.00 -0.41
C PHE A 65 10.35 11.55 1.01
N GLY A 66 10.56 10.27 1.33
CA GLY A 66 10.36 9.74 2.68
C GLY A 66 8.89 9.69 3.10
N VAL A 67 7.97 9.52 2.15
CA VAL A 67 6.52 9.40 2.38
C VAL A 67 6.07 7.93 2.35
N SER A 68 5.19 7.54 3.27
CA SER A 68 4.72 6.14 3.36
C SER A 68 3.66 5.84 2.30
N PHE A 69 3.50 4.58 1.92
CA PHE A 69 2.40 4.17 1.05
C PHE A 69 1.06 4.40 1.73
N ASP A 70 0.97 4.14 3.03
CA ASP A 70 -0.24 4.45 3.79
C ASP A 70 -0.59 5.94 3.64
N TRP A 71 0.31 6.87 3.97
CA TRP A 71 0.00 8.30 3.80
C TRP A 71 -0.38 8.66 2.36
N LEU A 72 0.31 8.13 1.36
CA LEU A 72 -0.03 8.37 -0.05
C LEU A 72 -1.45 7.93 -0.41
N TYR A 73 -1.88 6.77 0.07
CA TYR A 73 -3.13 6.14 -0.39
C TYR A 73 -4.33 6.32 0.55
N ASP A 74 -4.11 6.53 1.84
CA ASP A 74 -5.16 6.68 2.85
C ASP A 74 -4.95 7.87 3.79
N GLY A 75 -3.84 8.61 3.68
CA GLY A 75 -3.57 9.79 4.50
C GLY A 75 -3.14 9.46 5.93
N VAL A 76 -2.95 8.19 6.29
CA VAL A 76 -2.47 7.80 7.63
C VAL A 76 -0.97 8.05 7.74
N GLU A 77 -0.60 8.97 8.63
CA GLU A 77 0.80 9.21 8.95
C GLU A 77 1.45 7.96 9.56
N THR A 78 2.48 7.47 8.90
CA THR A 78 3.30 6.35 9.39
C THR A 78 4.75 6.80 9.45
N LYS A 79 5.41 6.60 10.61
CA LYS A 79 6.84 6.89 10.73
C LYS A 79 7.63 5.84 9.97
N ILE A 80 8.31 6.28 8.91
CA ILE A 80 9.28 5.45 8.20
C ILE A 80 10.53 5.31 9.06
N LYS A 81 11.09 4.09 9.14
CA LYS A 81 12.36 3.83 9.83
C LYS A 81 13.48 4.64 9.18
N SER A 82 14.39 5.22 9.96
CA SER A 82 15.54 5.98 9.45
C SER A 82 16.39 5.17 8.46
N SER A 83 16.54 3.86 8.72
CA SER A 83 17.26 2.91 7.85
C SER A 83 16.72 2.84 6.42
N ASP A 84 15.44 3.13 6.21
CA ASP A 84 14.81 3.05 4.89
C ASP A 84 15.21 4.23 4.01
N ARG A 85 15.51 5.37 4.62
CA ARG A 85 15.96 6.58 3.91
C ARG A 85 17.35 6.38 3.30
N GLU A 86 18.19 5.60 3.95
CA GLU A 86 19.57 5.34 3.50
C GLU A 86 19.64 4.29 2.39
N LYS A 87 18.84 3.21 2.50
CA LYS A 87 19.05 2.01 1.67
C LYS A 87 18.23 1.95 0.38
N LYS A 88 17.21 2.83 0.21
CA LYS A 88 16.19 2.78 -0.85
C LYS A 88 15.52 1.39 -0.96
N ARG A 89 14.22 1.33 -0.74
CA ARG A 89 13.51 0.05 -0.72
C ARG A 89 13.18 -0.41 -2.14
N ILE A 90 13.03 -1.72 -2.30
CA ILE A 90 12.60 -2.36 -3.56
C ILE A 90 11.34 -3.17 -3.31
N LEU A 91 10.50 -3.32 -4.34
CA LEU A 91 9.41 -4.29 -4.31
C LEU A 91 10.02 -5.67 -4.54
N ASN A 92 10.02 -6.53 -3.53
CA ASN A 92 10.49 -7.91 -3.63
C ASN A 92 9.29 -8.87 -3.60
N PRO A 93 8.85 -9.39 -4.76
CA PRO A 93 7.69 -10.29 -4.84
C PRO A 93 7.80 -11.51 -3.92
N THR A 94 8.99 -12.10 -3.79
CA THR A 94 9.22 -13.27 -2.92
C THR A 94 8.99 -12.91 -1.46
N ALA A 95 9.59 -11.82 -0.97
CA ALA A 95 9.43 -11.39 0.41
C ALA A 95 7.98 -10.96 0.73
N ILE A 96 7.29 -10.34 -0.23
CA ILE A 96 5.86 -9.99 -0.12
C ILE A 96 5.03 -11.28 -0.04
N GLY A 97 5.29 -12.22 -0.94
CA GLY A 97 4.60 -13.51 -1.00
C GLY A 97 4.74 -14.34 0.27
N GLU A 98 5.95 -14.46 0.80
CA GLU A 98 6.24 -15.15 2.05
C GLU A 98 5.48 -14.53 3.23
N ARG A 99 5.38 -13.19 3.27
CA ARG A 99 4.66 -12.48 4.32
C ARG A 99 3.16 -12.76 4.28
N LEU A 100 2.56 -12.71 3.08
CA LEU A 100 1.13 -13.04 2.90
C LEU A 100 0.86 -14.51 3.23
N LYS A 101 1.73 -15.42 2.79
CA LYS A 101 1.65 -16.84 3.10
C LYS A 101 1.73 -17.12 4.60
N LYS A 102 2.64 -16.44 5.30
CA LYS A 102 2.80 -16.55 6.74
C LYS A 102 1.53 -16.11 7.46
N PHE A 103 1.03 -14.91 7.16
CA PHE A 103 -0.22 -14.41 7.72
C PHE A 103 -1.39 -15.38 7.48
N ARG A 104 -1.58 -15.85 6.24
CA ARG A 104 -2.65 -16.81 5.92
C ARG A 104 -2.56 -18.08 6.76
N LYS A 105 -1.35 -18.60 6.96
CA LYS A 105 -1.12 -19.83 7.72
C LYS A 105 -1.32 -19.63 9.22
N GLU A 106 -0.99 -18.46 9.77
CA GLU A 106 -1.26 -18.11 11.17
C GLU A 106 -2.76 -18.02 11.46
N GLU A 107 -3.55 -17.54 10.50
CA GLU A 107 -5.02 -17.53 10.56
C GLU A 107 -5.66 -18.90 10.25
N GLY A 108 -4.88 -19.96 10.00
CA GLY A 108 -5.39 -21.30 9.72
C GLY A 108 -6.09 -21.48 8.36
N LEU A 109 -5.97 -20.51 7.45
CA LEU A 109 -6.75 -20.47 6.22
C LEU A 109 -6.14 -21.27 5.07
N THR A 110 -6.99 -21.88 4.25
CA THR A 110 -6.67 -22.40 2.92
C THR A 110 -6.45 -21.27 1.91
N LEU A 111 -5.83 -21.58 0.77
CA LEU A 111 -5.69 -20.61 -0.33
C LEU A 111 -7.05 -20.11 -0.85
N LYS A 112 -8.07 -20.97 -0.81
CA LYS A 112 -9.44 -20.63 -1.23
C LYS A 112 -10.07 -19.62 -0.28
N GLU A 113 -10.09 -19.94 1.00
CA GLU A 113 -10.68 -19.07 2.03
C GLU A 113 -9.97 -17.71 2.08
N PHE A 114 -8.64 -17.69 1.94
CA PHE A 114 -7.91 -16.42 1.89
C PHE A 114 -8.24 -15.59 0.65
N GLY A 115 -8.37 -16.23 -0.52
CA GLY A 115 -8.80 -15.55 -1.74
C GLY A 115 -10.21 -14.97 -1.62
N GLU A 116 -11.14 -15.73 -1.02
CA GLU A 116 -12.51 -15.28 -0.74
C GLU A 116 -12.53 -14.12 0.26
N TRP A 117 -11.78 -14.21 1.35
CA TRP A 117 -11.69 -13.15 2.36
C TRP A 117 -11.12 -11.85 1.80
N VAL A 118 -10.06 -11.93 0.98
CA VAL A 118 -9.43 -10.75 0.34
C VAL A 118 -10.26 -10.25 -0.86
N GLY A 119 -11.12 -11.10 -1.44
CA GLY A 119 -11.84 -10.81 -2.68
C GLY A 119 -10.92 -10.81 -3.91
N LEU A 120 -10.00 -11.78 -3.98
CA LEU A 120 -9.08 -12.02 -5.09
C LEU A 120 -9.13 -13.49 -5.54
N PRO A 121 -9.00 -13.79 -6.85
CA PRO A 121 -8.99 -15.16 -7.34
C PRO A 121 -7.84 -16.00 -6.74
N ILE A 122 -8.11 -17.28 -6.48
CA ILE A 122 -7.12 -18.24 -5.94
C ILE A 122 -5.82 -18.25 -6.76
N PRO A 123 -5.83 -18.26 -8.12
CA PRO A 123 -4.60 -18.22 -8.89
C PRO A 123 -3.77 -16.95 -8.66
N THR A 124 -4.43 -15.82 -8.38
CA THR A 124 -3.77 -14.54 -8.09
C THR A 124 -3.06 -14.60 -6.73
N ILE A 125 -3.75 -15.06 -5.69
CA ILE A 125 -3.17 -15.28 -4.36
C ILE A 125 -1.99 -16.26 -4.43
N ASN A 126 -2.17 -17.39 -5.11
CA ASN A 126 -1.11 -18.37 -5.30
C ASN A 126 0.10 -17.80 -6.06
N SER A 127 -0.11 -16.93 -7.05
CA SER A 127 0.97 -16.23 -7.75
C SER A 127 1.76 -15.32 -6.80
N TYR A 128 1.06 -14.58 -5.94
CA TYR A 128 1.67 -13.70 -4.94
C TYR A 128 2.47 -14.51 -3.92
N GLU A 129 1.87 -15.54 -3.30
CA GLU A 129 2.54 -16.34 -2.27
C GLU A 129 3.77 -17.12 -2.76
N ARG A 130 3.85 -17.37 -4.08
CA ARG A 130 5.02 -17.99 -4.72
C ARG A 130 6.05 -16.98 -5.20
N GLY A 131 5.84 -15.68 -4.96
CA GLY A 131 6.73 -14.61 -5.42
C GLY A 131 6.79 -14.44 -6.94
N ARG A 132 5.82 -14.97 -7.69
CA ARG A 132 5.79 -14.83 -9.16
C ARG A 132 5.41 -13.42 -9.59
N SER A 133 4.63 -12.72 -8.77
CA SER A 133 4.23 -11.33 -8.97
C SER A 133 4.01 -10.64 -7.63
N ALA A 134 4.14 -9.32 -7.59
CA ALA A 134 3.74 -8.52 -6.43
C ALA A 134 2.31 -7.98 -6.62
N PRO A 135 1.55 -7.74 -5.54
CA PRO A 135 0.25 -7.10 -5.64
C PRO A 135 0.38 -5.67 -6.18
N GLU A 136 -0.26 -5.40 -7.32
CA GLU A 136 -0.46 -4.01 -7.75
C GLU A 136 -1.38 -3.27 -6.81
N ILE A 137 -1.33 -1.94 -6.85
CA ILE A 137 -1.97 -1.09 -5.85
C ILE A 137 -3.44 -1.43 -5.58
N LYS A 138 -4.25 -1.73 -6.59
CA LYS A 138 -5.66 -2.12 -6.40
C LYS A 138 -5.81 -3.42 -5.62
N SER A 139 -4.94 -4.40 -5.85
CA SER A 139 -4.91 -5.66 -5.11
C SER A 139 -4.36 -5.47 -3.69
N ALA A 140 -3.27 -4.70 -3.53
CA ALA A 140 -2.72 -4.41 -2.21
C ALA A 140 -3.71 -3.66 -1.32
N LEU A 141 -4.50 -2.76 -1.91
CA LEU A 141 -5.57 -2.06 -1.22
C LEU A 141 -6.73 -2.97 -0.77
N LYS A 142 -7.06 -4.02 -1.55
CA LYS A 142 -7.99 -5.06 -1.11
C LYS A 142 -7.41 -5.88 0.06
N ILE A 143 -6.15 -6.27 -0.06
CA ILE A 143 -5.42 -6.99 1.00
C ILE A 143 -5.39 -6.14 2.28
N LYS A 144 -5.03 -4.86 2.19
CA LYS A 144 -5.05 -3.91 3.33
C LYS A 144 -6.40 -3.93 4.05
N ARG A 145 -7.50 -3.82 3.29
CA ARG A 145 -8.86 -3.78 3.84
C ARG A 145 -9.23 -5.08 4.55
N ALA A 146 -8.88 -6.23 3.98
CA ALA A 146 -9.21 -7.53 4.56
C ALA A 146 -8.36 -7.85 5.80
N LEU A 147 -7.06 -7.56 5.75
CA LEU A 147 -6.11 -7.91 6.81
C LEU A 147 -6.00 -6.83 7.91
N HIS A 148 -6.55 -5.63 7.67
CA HIS A 148 -6.35 -4.45 8.51
C HIS A 148 -4.86 -4.13 8.77
N LYS A 149 -3.98 -4.46 7.80
CA LYS A 149 -2.54 -4.19 7.87
C LYS A 149 -2.15 -3.03 6.95
N PRO A 150 -1.19 -2.18 7.33
CA PRO A 150 -0.70 -1.09 6.48
C PRO A 150 -0.19 -1.54 5.10
N LEU A 151 -0.22 -0.66 4.11
CA LEU A 151 0.40 -0.94 2.81
C LEU A 151 1.90 -1.14 2.96
N ASP A 152 2.56 -0.34 3.79
CA ASP A 152 3.98 -0.51 4.08
C ASP A 152 4.28 -1.87 4.75
N TRP A 153 3.33 -2.41 5.54
CA TRP A 153 3.45 -3.79 6.04
C TRP A 153 3.40 -4.82 4.92
N ILE A 154 2.45 -4.68 3.99
CA ILE A 154 2.30 -5.60 2.85
C ILE A 154 3.57 -5.61 1.99
N TYR A 155 4.07 -4.43 1.64
CA TYR A 155 5.20 -4.30 0.71
C TYR A 155 6.57 -4.49 1.37
N PHE A 156 6.76 -4.02 2.60
CA PHE A 156 8.08 -3.92 3.24
C PHE A 156 8.17 -4.57 4.62
N GLY A 157 7.03 -5.02 5.18
CA GLY A 157 6.96 -5.59 6.52
C GLY A 157 7.04 -4.56 7.65
N ASP A 158 6.83 -3.27 7.34
CA ASP A 158 6.86 -2.23 8.35
C ASP A 158 5.58 -2.25 9.19
N GLU A 159 5.71 -2.30 10.51
CA GLU A 159 4.58 -2.22 11.42
C GLU A 159 4.10 -0.77 11.57
N PRO A 160 2.77 -0.55 11.72
CA PRO A 160 2.28 0.79 11.98
C PRO A 160 2.79 1.25 13.35
N VAL A 161 3.25 2.51 13.43
CA VAL A 161 3.54 3.12 14.73
C VAL A 161 2.21 3.42 15.41
N LEU A 162 1.66 2.44 16.12
CA LEU A 162 0.47 2.64 16.94
C LEU A 162 0.81 3.63 18.06
N PRO A 163 0.02 4.72 18.24
CA PRO A 163 0.15 5.57 19.43
C PRO A 163 0.00 4.70 20.68
N LYS A 164 0.79 4.98 21.73
CA LYS A 164 0.86 4.16 22.95
C LYS A 164 -0.52 3.85 23.56
N SER A 165 -1.53 4.69 23.34
CA SER A 165 -2.91 4.50 23.82
C SER A 165 -3.68 3.34 23.16
N ARG A 166 -3.33 2.91 21.94
CA ARG A 166 -4.05 1.82 21.23
C ARG A 166 -3.50 0.42 21.45
N ARG A 167 -2.37 0.27 22.14
CA ARG A 167 -1.80 -1.05 22.45
C ARG A 167 -2.66 -1.85 23.44
N LEU A 168 -3.42 -1.18 24.30
CA LEU A 168 -4.33 -1.86 25.24
C LEU A 168 -5.59 -2.42 24.55
N ALA A 169 -6.11 -1.78 23.50
CA ALA A 169 -7.38 -2.21 22.88
C ALA A 169 -7.26 -3.47 22.00
N SER A 170 -6.08 -3.74 21.44
CA SER A 170 -5.83 -4.94 20.61
C SER A 170 -5.43 -6.18 21.42
N ALA A 171 -5.11 -6.01 22.70
CA ALA A 171 -4.87 -7.11 23.64
C ALA A 171 -6.17 -7.66 24.28
N SER A 172 -7.34 -7.12 23.92
CA SER A 172 -8.63 -7.41 24.57
C SER A 172 -9.70 -8.01 23.65
N GLN A 173 -9.35 -8.50 22.46
CA GLN A 173 -10.26 -9.38 21.71
C GLN A 173 -9.82 -10.82 21.98
N PRO A 174 -10.40 -11.53 22.97
CA PRO A 174 -10.17 -12.95 23.10
C PRO A 174 -10.68 -13.63 21.82
N SER A 175 -9.88 -14.58 21.32
CA SER A 175 -10.30 -15.55 20.32
C SER A 175 -11.59 -16.20 20.80
N SER A 176 -12.72 -15.80 20.22
CA SER A 176 -13.99 -16.48 20.48
C SER A 176 -13.96 -17.82 19.75
N VAL A 177 -13.99 -18.86 20.57
CA VAL A 177 -14.13 -20.29 20.25
C VAL A 177 -15.43 -20.56 19.50
#